data_AF-G6C181-F1
#
_entry.id   AF-G6C181-F1
#
_cell.length_a   1.000
_cell.length_b   1.000
_cell.length_c   1.000
_cell.angle_alpha   90.00
_cell.angle_beta   90.00
_cell.angle_gamma   90.00
#
_symmetry.space_group_name_H-M   'P 1'
#
loop_
_entity.id
_entity.type
_entity.pdbx_description
1 polymer ?
#
loop_
_entity_poly.entity_id
_entity_poly.type
_entity_poly.pdbx_seq_one_letter_code
_entity_poly.pdbx_strand_id
1 'polypeptide(L)' 'MNILEETKKIEKEIIQWRRDLHRIPELNLNLPKTVEYVKEKLEEMNIEYKTLMNGNAIVGLIKNMVVHSLL' A
#
# COMPACT_ATOMS: atom_id res chain seq x y z
N MET A 1 -13.36 -15.19 9.18
CA MET A 1 -11.96 -14.91 8.76
C MET A 1 -11.11 -14.76 10.02
N ASN A 2 -10.06 -15.57 10.17
CA ASN A 2 -9.11 -15.42 11.27
C ASN A 2 -8.01 -14.45 10.83
N ILE A 3 -8.02 -13.22 11.35
CA ILE A 3 -7.08 -12.17 10.95
C ILE A 3 -5.63 -12.58 11.22
N LEU A 4 -5.36 -13.30 12.30
CA LEU A 4 -4.00 -13.72 12.63
C LEU A 4 -3.43 -14.70 11.60
N GLU A 5 -4.26 -15.60 11.09
CA GLU A 5 -3.86 -16.53 10.04
C GLU A 5 -3.64 -15.82 8.70
N GLU A 6 -4.53 -14.89 8.32
CA GLU A 6 -4.37 -14.11 7.09
C GLU A 6 -3.11 -13.22 7.13
N THR A 7 -2.82 -12.57 8.27
CA THR A 7 -1.61 -11.77 8.44
C THR A 7 -0.34 -12.62 8.29
N LYS A 8 -0.33 -13.85 8.80
CA LYS A 8 0.82 -14.76 8.65
C LYS A 8 1.07 -15.15 7.20
N LYS A 9 0.04 -15.22 6.36
CA LYS A 9 0.22 -15.57 4.93
C LYS A 9 1.03 -14.51 4.19
N ILE A 10 0.87 -13.23 4.55
CA ILE A 10 1.58 -12.10 3.92
C ILE A 10 2.88 -11.69 4.64
N GLU A 11 3.30 -12.41 5.69
CA GLU A 11 4.46 -12.05 6.52
C GLU A 11 5.74 -11.85 5.67
N LYS A 12 6.00 -12.77 4.73
CA LYS A 12 7.17 -12.70 3.86
C LYS A 12 7.16 -11.45 2.99
N GLU A 13 5.99 -11.05 2.49
CA GLU A 13 5.81 -9.85 1.67
C GLU A 13 6.05 -8.59 2.50
N ILE A 14 5.48 -8.50 3.70
CA ILE A 14 5.70 -7.37 4.63
C ILE A 14 7.20 -7.23 4.96
N ILE A 15 7.89 -8.34 5.24
CA ILE A 15 9.35 -8.33 5.50
C ILE A 15 10.11 -7.82 4.28
N GLN A 16 9.71 -8.24 3.07
CA GLN A 16 10.32 -7.81 1.84
C GLN A 16 10.11 -6.31 1.60
N TRP A 17 8.87 -5.81 1.75
CA TRP A 17 8.56 -4.38 1.64
C TRP A 17 9.38 -3.53 2.59
N ARG A 18 9.51 -3.97 3.85
CA ARG A 18 10.38 -3.30 4.82
C ARG A 18 11.83 -3.24 4.36
N ARG A 19 12.38 -4.34 3.82
CA ARG A 19 13.78 -4.41 3.36
C ARG A 19 14.02 -3.52 2.15
N ASP A 20 13.08 -3.47 1.22
CA ASP A 20 13.19 -2.65 0.01
C ASP A 20 13.15 -1.16 0.37
N LEU A 21 12.18 -0.73 1.16
CA LEU A 21 12.08 0.65 1.63
C LEU A 21 13.30 1.06 2.48
N HIS A 22 13.82 0.17 3.33
CA HIS A 22 15.01 0.47 4.14
C HIS A 22 16.29 0.63 3.32
N ARG A 23 16.35 0.10 2.09
CA ARG A 23 17.47 0.33 1.16
C ARG A 23 17.36 1.66 0.42
N ILE A 24 16.23 2.35 0.52
CA ILE A 24 15.93 3.60 -0.19
C ILE A 24 15.63 4.70 0.84
N PRO A 25 16.62 5.15 1.64
CA PRO A 25 16.42 6.26 2.54
C PRO A 25 16.29 7.56 1.74
N GLU A 26 15.14 8.22 1.86
CA GLU A 26 14.86 9.55 1.31
C GLU A 26 14.62 10.55 2.45
N LEU A 27 14.87 11.84 2.21
CA LEU A 27 14.86 12.87 3.25
C LEU A 27 13.88 14.00 2.91
N ASN A 28 13.37 14.65 3.96
CA ASN A 28 12.43 15.76 3.85
C ASN A 28 11.20 15.41 2.99
N LEU A 29 10.69 16.35 2.21
CA LEU A 29 9.56 16.18 1.29
C LEU A 29 10.03 15.96 -0.15
N ASN A 30 11.06 15.13 -0.34
CA ASN A 30 11.47 14.65 -1.64
C ASN A 30 11.56 13.13 -1.60
N LEU A 31 10.41 12.48 -1.79
CA LEU A 31 10.22 11.04 -1.62
C LEU A 31 9.85 10.32 -2.94
N PRO A 32 10.48 10.60 -4.09
CA PRO A 32 10.03 10.11 -5.39
C PRO A 32 10.00 8.57 -5.45
N LYS A 33 11.00 7.88 -4.89
CA LYS A 33 11.08 6.41 -4.95
C LYS A 33 10.17 5.75 -3.93
N THR A 34 10.06 6.32 -2.73
CA THR A 34 9.14 5.81 -1.70
C THR A 34 7.70 5.91 -2.17
N VAL A 35 7.34 7.04 -2.80
CA VAL A 35 6.01 7.27 -3.36
C VAL A 35 5.72 6.28 -4.48
N GLU A 36 6.64 6.11 -5.42
CA GLU A 36 6.51 5.13 -6.50
C GLU A 36 6.31 3.70 -5.98
N TYR A 37 7.13 3.28 -5.01
CA TYR A 37 7.01 1.96 -4.37
C TYR A 37 5.63 1.72 -3.75
N VAL A 38 5.10 2.69 -3.01
CA VAL A 38 3.78 2.56 -2.36
C VAL A 38 2.66 2.56 -3.41
N LYS A 39 2.77 3.35 -4.48
CA LYS A 39 1.80 3.33 -5.59
C LYS A 39 1.73 1.97 -6.25
N GLU A 40 2.87 1.37 -6.59
CA GLU A 40 2.94 0.03 -7.19
C GLU A 40 2.23 -1.01 -6.30
N LYS A 41 2.45 -0.98 -4.97
CA LYS A 41 1.76 -1.90 -4.05
C LYS A 41 0.27 -1.66 -3.94
N LEU A 42 -0.20 -0.42 -4.01
CA LEU A 42 -1.63 -0.12 -4.03
C LEU A 42 -2.27 -0.57 -5.36
N GLU A 43 -1.58 -0.43 -6.48
CA GLU A 43 -2.02 -0.92 -7.79
C GLU A 43 -2.10 -2.45 -7.85
N GLU A 44 -1.07 -3.15 -7.35
CA GLU A 44 -1.08 -4.62 -7.20
C GLU A 44 -2.28 -5.11 -6.36
N MET A 45 -2.66 -4.36 -5.33
CA MET A 45 -3.80 -4.66 -4.47
C MET A 45 -5.15 -4.17 -5.01
N ASN A 46 -5.17 -3.52 -6.18
CA ASN A 46 -6.36 -2.86 -6.74
C ASN A 46 -7.03 -1.87 -5.78
N ILE A 47 -6.22 -1.13 -5.01
CA ILE A 47 -6.69 -0.09 -4.08
C ILE A 47 -6.63 1.27 -4.77
N GLU A 48 -7.77 1.94 -4.86
CA GLU A 48 -7.84 3.32 -5.35
C GLU A 48 -7.06 4.25 -4.42
N TYR A 49 -6.21 5.13 -4.97
CA TYR A 49 -5.43 6.08 -4.19
C TYR A 49 -5.34 7.45 -4.86
N LYS A 50 -5.00 8.46 -4.05
CA LYS A 50 -4.71 9.82 -4.50
C LYS A 50 -3.40 10.31 -3.90
N THR A 51 -2.67 11.14 -4.64
CA THR A 51 -1.48 11.82 -4.12
C THR A 51 -1.78 13.26 -3.72
N LEU A 52 -1.13 13.73 -2.67
CA LEU A 52 -1.21 15.08 -2.14
C LEU A 52 0.21 15.69 -1.99
N MET A 53 0.29 16.97 -1.64
CA MET A 53 1.55 17.68 -1.36
C MET A 53 2.64 17.46 -2.43
N ASN A 54 2.29 17.76 -3.69
CA ASN A 54 3.15 17.58 -4.86
C ASN A 54 3.68 16.15 -5.04
N GLY A 55 2.90 15.15 -4.59
CA GLY A 55 3.24 13.73 -4.76
C GLY A 55 3.83 13.07 -3.52
N ASN A 56 4.24 13.82 -2.50
CA ASN A 56 4.94 13.26 -1.33
C ASN A 56 4.02 12.59 -0.30
N ALA A 57 2.70 12.71 -0.44
CA ALA A 57 1.73 12.05 0.42
C ALA A 57 0.77 11.21 -0.43
N ILE A 58 0.40 10.03 0.08
CA ILE A 58 -0.52 9.09 -0.58
C ILE A 58 -1.68 8.77 0.37
N VAL A 59 -2.90 8.79 -0.15
CA VAL A 59 -4.12 8.36 0.56
C VAL A 59 -4.75 7.21 -0.21
N GLY A 60 -4.74 6.01 0.38
CA GLY A 60 -5.43 4.83 -0.14
C GLY A 60 -6.85 4.70 0.42
N LEU A 61 -7.81 4.31 -0.41
CA LEU A 61 -9.22 4.21 -0.06
C LEU A 61 -9.69 2.75 -0.11
N ILE A 62 -9.93 2.17 1.06
CA ILE A 62 -10.53 0.84 1.19
C ILE A 62 -12.04 1.01 1.34
N LYS A 63 -12.79 0.69 0.29
CA LYS A 63 -14.27 0.68 0.31
C LYS A 63 -14.75 -0.70 0.75
N ASN A 64 -15.76 -0.76 1.61
CA ASN A 64 -16.43 -2.01 1.91
C ASN A 64 -17.23 -2.46 0.67
N MET A 65 -16.88 -3.60 0.06
CA MET A 65 -17.74 -4.23 -0.93
C MET A 65 -18.88 -4.93 -0.19
N VAL A 66 -19.97 -4.21 0.09
CA VAL A 66 -21.27 -4.88 0.14
C VAL A 66 -21.58 -5.20 -1.31
N VAL A 67 -21.20 -6.41 -1.74
CA VAL A 67 -21.79 -7.00 -2.95
C VAL A 67 -23.26 -7.19 -2.59
N HIS A 68 -24.09 -6.19 -2.87
CA HIS A 68 -25.50 -6.45 -3.03
C HIS A 68 -25.54 -7.46 -4.17
N SER A 69 -25.90 -8.69 -3.83
CA SER A 69 -26.36 -9.68 -4.79
C SER A 69 -27.50 -9.01 -5.54
N LEU A 70 -27.19 -8.41 -6.68
CA LEU A 70 -28.19 -8.15 -7.69
C LEU A 70 -28.62 -9.54 -8.16
N LEU A 71 -29.87 -9.83 -7.81
CA LEU A 71 -30.72 -10.94 -8.23
C LEU A 71 -30.33 -11.53 -9.60
#